data_AF-A0A392NWR6-F1
#
_entry.id   AF-A0A392NWR6-F1
#
_cell.length_a   1.000
_cell.length_b   1.000
_cell.length_c   1.000
_cell.angle_alpha   90.00
_cell.angle_beta   90.00
_cell.angle_gamma   90.00
#
_symmetry.space_group_name_H-M   'P 1'
#
loop_
_entity.id
_entity.type
_entity.pdbx_description
1 polymer ?
#
loop_
_entity_poly.entity_id
_entity_poly.type
_entity_poly.pdbx_seq_one_letter_code
_entity_poly.pdbx_strand_id
1 'polypeptide(L)'
;VIQKLIERGKRVLAVKFIFHFKLEDKTPPVPILKAFVNDAEQHAKRLAAEGKSLNEITSRQIHSLRSVIKVIETYNLDSEFPRASLEKRIDELNKQFSVGVKP
;
A
#
# COMPACT_ATOMS: atom_id res chain seq x y z
N VAL A 1 12.05 12.01 -12.47
CA VAL A 1 10.60 12.26 -12.21
C VAL A 1 10.00 11.19 -11.32
N ILE A 2 10.19 9.90 -11.63
CA ILE A 2 9.72 8.76 -10.82
C ILE A 2 10.19 8.83 -9.36
N GLN A 3 11.49 9.10 -9.13
CA GLN A 3 12.01 9.25 -7.76
C GLN A 3 11.35 10.39 -6.97
N LYS A 4 11.14 11.55 -7.61
CA LYS A 4 10.38 12.67 -7.01
C LYS A 4 8.93 12.29 -6.67
N LEU A 5 8.31 11.41 -7.45
CA LEU A 5 6.96 10.90 -7.13
C LEU A 5 7.00 9.97 -5.91
N ILE A 6 8.02 9.13 -5.79
CA ILE A 6 8.23 8.24 -4.65
C ILE A 6 8.46 9.03 -3.37
N GLU A 7 9.32 10.04 -3.41
CA GLU A 7 9.61 10.96 -2.30
C GLU A 7 8.37 11.73 -1.84
N ARG A 8 7.47 12.07 -2.77
CA ARG A 8 6.19 12.73 -2.48
C ARG A 8 5.08 11.76 -2.05
N GLY A 9 5.37 10.49 -1.82
CA GLY A 9 4.39 9.47 -1.44
C GLY A 9 3.45 9.02 -2.59
N LYS A 10 3.65 9.51 -3.81
CA LYS A 10 2.84 9.17 -5.00
C LYS A 10 3.33 7.88 -5.68
N ARG A 11 3.52 6.81 -4.91
CA ARG A 11 4.16 5.56 -5.39
C ARG A 11 3.32 4.80 -6.41
N VAL A 12 2.00 4.81 -6.27
CA VAL A 12 1.09 4.27 -7.29
C VAL A 12 1.31 4.96 -8.63
N LEU A 13 1.45 6.30 -8.63
CA LEU A 13 1.72 7.05 -9.86
C LEU A 13 3.13 6.75 -10.39
N ALA A 14 4.12 6.62 -9.50
CA ALA A 14 5.47 6.23 -9.88
C ALA A 14 5.50 4.89 -10.62
N VAL A 15 4.78 3.87 -10.12
CA VAL A 15 4.66 2.56 -10.78
C VAL A 15 3.95 2.66 -12.13
N LYS A 16 2.87 3.46 -12.23
CA LYS A 16 2.22 3.70 -13.54
C LYS A 16 3.18 4.26 -14.58
N PHE A 17 4.05 5.19 -14.18
CA PHE A 17 5.06 5.76 -15.06
C PHE A 17 6.12 4.72 -15.44
N ILE A 18 6.55 3.87 -14.51
CA ILE A 18 7.52 2.80 -14.80
C ILE A 18 7.01 1.92 -15.93
N PHE A 19 5.76 1.44 -15.85
CA PHE A 19 5.17 0.62 -16.92
C PHE A 19 4.92 1.40 -18.19
N HIS A 20 4.41 2.63 -18.10
CA HIS A 20 4.13 3.46 -19.28
C HIS A 20 5.39 3.74 -20.10
N PHE A 21 6.53 3.97 -19.44
CA PHE A 21 7.81 4.22 -20.08
C PHE A 21 8.67 2.96 -20.24
N LYS A 22 8.14 1.76 -19.91
CA LYS A 22 8.86 0.47 -19.95
C LYS A 22 10.22 0.52 -19.24
N LEU A 23 10.22 1.10 -18.03
CA LEU A 23 11.41 1.27 -17.19
C LEU A 23 11.54 0.17 -16.13
N GLU A 24 10.76 -0.88 -16.24
CA GLU A 24 10.72 -2.02 -15.29
C GLU A 24 12.09 -2.70 -15.12
N ASP A 25 12.91 -2.80 -16.18
CA ASP A 25 14.30 -3.29 -16.09
C ASP A 25 15.21 -2.39 -15.24
N LYS A 26 15.05 -1.07 -15.36
CA LYS A 26 15.90 -0.09 -14.67
C LYS A 26 15.38 0.24 -13.28
N THR A 27 14.08 0.11 -13.08
CA THR A 27 13.38 0.51 -11.88
C THR A 27 12.29 -0.52 -11.61
N PRO A 28 12.65 -1.62 -10.93
CA PRO A 28 11.69 -2.69 -10.65
C PRO A 28 10.52 -2.16 -9.83
N PRO A 29 9.26 -2.39 -10.26
CA PRO A 29 8.08 -1.86 -9.59
C PRO A 29 7.81 -2.55 -8.25
N VAL A 30 8.19 -3.82 -8.10
CA VAL A 30 7.91 -4.64 -6.91
C VAL A 30 8.59 -4.07 -5.63
N PRO A 31 9.89 -3.73 -5.61
CA PRO A 31 10.51 -3.04 -4.49
C PRO A 31 9.81 -1.73 -4.08
N ILE A 32 9.31 -0.97 -5.06
CA ILE A 32 8.60 0.29 -4.80
C ILE A 32 7.27 0.04 -4.10
N LEU A 33 6.53 -1.00 -4.54
CA LEU A 33 5.28 -1.42 -3.91
C LEU A 33 5.52 -1.96 -2.49
N LYS A 34 6.57 -2.77 -2.28
CA LYS A 34 6.96 -3.25 -0.94
C LYS A 34 7.29 -2.09 0.00
N ALA A 35 8.07 -1.11 -0.48
CA ALA A 35 8.37 0.10 0.28
C ALA A 35 7.09 0.91 0.60
N PHE A 36 6.13 1.00 -0.35
CA PHE A 36 4.83 1.63 -0.11
C PHE A 36 4.04 0.95 1.01
N VAL A 37 3.98 -0.38 1.04
CA VAL A 37 3.32 -1.12 2.11
C VAL A 37 4.00 -0.84 3.46
N ASN A 38 5.34 -0.93 3.53
CA ASN A 38 6.07 -0.66 4.75
C ASN A 38 5.85 0.77 5.27
N ASP A 39 5.87 1.77 4.38
CA ASP A 39 5.64 3.15 4.81
C ASP A 39 4.19 3.43 5.21
N ALA A 40 3.21 2.73 4.62
CA ALA A 40 1.84 2.77 5.10
C ALA A 40 1.73 2.22 6.53
N GLU A 41 2.47 1.14 6.86
CA GLU A 41 2.54 0.61 8.23
C GLU A 41 3.25 1.57 9.19
N GLN A 42 4.36 2.20 8.78
CA GLN A 42 5.04 3.22 9.60
C GLN A 42 4.15 4.45 9.81
N HIS A 43 3.41 4.87 8.78
CA HIS A 43 2.43 5.95 8.92
C HIS A 43 1.33 5.58 9.91
N ALA A 44 0.81 4.36 9.85
CA ALA A 44 -0.19 3.88 10.80
C ALA A 44 0.33 3.93 12.25
N LYS A 45 1.58 3.48 12.48
CA LYS A 45 2.23 3.58 13.80
C LYS A 45 2.40 5.02 14.28
N ARG A 46 2.80 5.93 13.40
CA ARG A 46 2.90 7.37 13.73
C ARG A 46 1.53 7.96 14.11
N LEU A 47 0.50 7.69 13.31
CA LEU A 47 -0.86 8.15 13.60
C LEU A 47 -1.37 7.59 14.93
N ALA A 48 -1.03 6.34 15.27
CA ALA A 48 -1.34 5.75 16.58
C ALA A 48 -0.64 6.51 17.73
N ALA A 49 0.63 6.86 17.55
CA ALA A 49 1.38 7.64 18.54
C ALA A 49 0.86 9.09 18.67
N GLU A 50 0.31 9.66 17.60
CA GLU A 50 -0.37 10.97 17.59
C GLU A 50 -1.78 10.92 18.22
N GLY A 51 -2.23 9.75 18.70
CA GLY A 51 -3.55 9.60 19.33
C GLY A 51 -4.72 9.60 18.34
N LYS A 52 -4.47 9.32 17.05
CA LYS A 52 -5.56 9.16 16.07
C LYS A 52 -6.39 7.92 16.39
N SER A 53 -7.66 7.96 16.00
CA SER A 53 -8.54 6.82 16.20
C SER A 53 -8.07 5.62 15.39
N LEU A 54 -8.19 4.42 15.97
CA LEU A 54 -7.92 3.16 15.27
C LEU A 54 -8.71 3.08 13.95
N ASN A 55 -9.93 3.61 13.92
CA ASN A 55 -10.75 3.64 12.71
C ASN A 55 -10.10 4.44 11.58
N GLU A 56 -9.57 5.63 11.87
CA GLU A 56 -8.89 6.46 10.88
C GLU A 56 -7.61 5.79 10.37
N ILE A 57 -6.82 5.22 11.30
CA ILE A 57 -5.56 4.53 11.00
C ILE A 57 -5.82 3.33 10.10
N THR A 58 -6.74 2.46 10.50
CA THR A 58 -7.11 1.24 9.80
C THR A 58 -7.69 1.54 8.42
N SER A 59 -8.58 2.53 8.30
CA SER A 59 -9.14 2.94 7.01
C SER A 59 -8.06 3.42 6.03
N ARG A 60 -7.13 4.25 6.49
CA ARG A 60 -5.98 4.73 5.67
C ARG A 60 -5.06 3.58 5.25
N GLN A 61 -4.80 2.64 6.14
CA GLN A 61 -3.96 1.48 5.87
C GLN A 61 -4.62 0.56 4.84
N ILE A 62 -5.91 0.25 5.00
CA ILE A 62 -6.68 -0.56 4.03
C ILE A 62 -6.72 0.12 2.67
N HIS A 63 -6.94 1.44 2.62
CA HIS A 63 -6.95 2.19 1.35
C HIS A 63 -5.61 2.10 0.61
N SER A 64 -4.51 2.17 1.36
CA SER A 64 -3.16 2.01 0.81
C SER A 64 -2.95 0.61 0.24
N LEU A 65 -3.30 -0.44 1.01
CA LEU A 65 -3.16 -1.83 0.56
C LEU A 65 -4.03 -2.12 -0.67
N ARG A 66 -5.29 -1.66 -0.71
CA ARG A 66 -6.18 -1.81 -1.88
C ARG A 66 -5.61 -1.13 -3.13
N SER A 67 -5.00 0.05 -2.96
CA SER A 67 -4.35 0.75 -4.09
C SER A 67 -3.19 -0.05 -4.67
N VAL A 68 -2.43 -0.76 -3.82
CA VAL A 68 -1.35 -1.65 -4.25
C VAL A 68 -1.92 -2.87 -4.98
N ILE A 69 -2.95 -3.52 -4.43
CA ILE A 69 -3.61 -4.66 -5.08
C ILE A 69 -4.06 -4.28 -6.50
N LYS A 70 -4.72 -3.13 -6.65
CA LYS A 70 -5.16 -2.66 -7.98
C LYS A 70 -3.99 -2.48 -8.96
N VAL A 71 -2.85 -2.00 -8.48
CA VAL A 71 -1.64 -1.88 -9.31
C VAL A 71 -1.11 -3.25 -9.69
N ILE A 72 -1.07 -4.20 -8.75
CA ILE A 72 -0.66 -5.58 -9.02
C ILE A 72 -1.53 -6.21 -10.12
N GLU A 73 -2.85 -6.08 -10.00
CA GLU A 73 -3.81 -6.58 -10.98
C GLU A 73 -3.67 -5.91 -12.35
N THR A 74 -3.49 -4.58 -12.36
CA THR A 74 -3.36 -3.81 -13.62
C THR A 74 -2.13 -4.22 -14.42
N TYR A 75 -1.06 -4.61 -13.74
CA TYR A 75 0.23 -4.92 -14.35
C TYR A 75 0.64 -6.39 -14.24
N ASN A 76 -0.28 -7.27 -13.83
CA ASN A 76 -0.06 -8.71 -13.65
C ASN A 76 1.19 -9.05 -12.81
N LEU A 77 1.41 -8.31 -11.71
CA LEU A 77 2.56 -8.49 -10.83
C LEU A 77 2.40 -9.63 -9.81
N ASP A 78 1.29 -10.38 -9.86
CA ASP A 78 0.94 -11.41 -8.88
C ASP A 78 2.02 -12.50 -8.71
N SER A 79 2.79 -12.78 -9.77
CA SER A 79 3.88 -13.77 -9.72
C SER A 79 5.03 -13.33 -8.80
N GLU A 80 5.38 -12.04 -8.82
CA GLU A 80 6.50 -11.48 -8.05
C GLU A 80 6.05 -10.88 -6.71
N PHE A 81 4.82 -10.39 -6.66
CA PHE A 81 4.22 -9.81 -5.48
C PHE A 81 2.77 -10.28 -5.31
N PRO A 82 2.58 -11.44 -4.66
CA PRO A 82 1.26 -12.02 -4.50
C PRO A 82 0.31 -11.12 -3.73
N ARG A 83 -0.83 -10.76 -4.34
CA ARG A 83 -1.85 -9.93 -3.69
C ARG A 83 -2.50 -10.61 -2.48
N ALA A 84 -2.50 -11.94 -2.43
CA ALA A 84 -3.11 -12.74 -1.34
C ALA A 84 -2.60 -12.34 0.06
N SER A 85 -1.30 -12.01 0.18
CA SER A 85 -0.74 -11.53 1.45
C SER A 85 -1.31 -10.17 1.87
N LEU A 86 -1.58 -9.29 0.90
CA LEU A 86 -2.17 -7.97 1.14
C LEU A 86 -3.66 -8.08 1.47
N GLU A 87 -4.38 -8.96 0.78
CA GLU A 87 -5.80 -9.25 1.05
C GLU A 87 -6.00 -9.82 2.45
N LYS A 88 -5.15 -10.78 2.86
CA LYS A 88 -5.17 -11.32 4.22
C LYS A 88 -4.94 -10.22 5.25
N ARG A 89 -4.00 -9.29 4.98
CA ARG A 89 -3.74 -8.16 5.87
C ARG A 89 -4.94 -7.21 5.97
N ILE A 90 -5.63 -6.95 4.86
CA ILE A 90 -6.88 -6.16 4.87
C ILE A 90 -7.97 -6.85 5.69
N ASP A 91 -8.11 -8.17 5.59
CA ASP A 91 -9.07 -8.94 6.38
C ASP A 91 -8.78 -8.84 7.88
N GLU A 92 -7.52 -8.99 8.29
CA GLU A 92 -7.09 -8.79 9.69
C GLU A 92 -7.41 -7.37 10.19
N LEU A 93 -7.15 -6.36 9.36
CA LEU A 93 -7.43 -4.96 9.67
C LEU A 93 -8.95 -4.69 9.80
N ASN A 94 -9.77 -5.25 8.92
CA ASN A 94 -11.23 -5.17 9.02
C ASN A 94 -11.76 -5.88 10.28
N LYS A 95 -11.18 -7.00 10.66
CA LYS A 95 -11.54 -7.68 11.91
C LYS A 95 -11.20 -6.83 13.13
N GLN A 96 -10.02 -6.20 13.15
CA GLN A 96 -9.67 -5.24 14.21
C GLN A 96 -10.62 -4.03 14.24
N PHE A 97 -11.08 -3.57 13.06
CA PHE A 97 -12.10 -2.54 12.94
C PHE A 97 -13.45 -2.96 13.55
N SER A 98 -13.89 -4.20 13.32
CA SER A 98 -15.14 -4.72 13.89
C SER A 98 -15.08 -5.05 15.39
N VAL A 99 -13.90 -5.37 15.95
CA VAL A 99 -13.76 -5.69 17.38
C VAL A 99 -13.88 -4.43 18.28
N GLY A 100 -13.63 -3.23 17.72
CA GLY A 100 -13.82 -1.95 18.42
C GLY A 100 -15.26 -1.41 18.46
N VAL A 101 -16.20 -2.07 17.78
CA VAL A 101 -17.63 -1.75 17.79
C VAL A 101 -18.36 -2.91 18.45
N LYS A 102 -18.26 -3.01 19.77
CA LYS A 102 -19.18 -3.85 20.55
C LYS A 102 -20.34 -2.95 21.02
N PRO A 103 -21.61 -3.29 20.73
CA PRO A 103 -22.75 -2.63 21.36
C PRO A 103 -22.77 -2.85 22.88
#